data_AF-A0A521WT83-F1
#
_entry.id   AF-A0A521WT83-F1
#
_cell.length_a   1.000
_cell.length_b   1.000
_cell.length_c   1.000
_cell.angle_alpha   90.00
_cell.angle_beta   90.00
_cell.angle_gamma   90.00
#
_symmetry.space_group_name_H-M   'P 1'
#
loop_
_entity.id
_entity.type
_entity.pdbx_description
1 polymer ?
#
loop_
_entity_poly.entity_id
_entity_poly.type
_entity_poly.pdbx_seq_one_letter_code
_entity_poly.pdbx_strand_id
1 'polypeptide(L)'
;MFLLPTAISVSHATLAQTFFALVSSIALFTSKWWRDEQPRMMESTNQLSLTKLTFFSTAAIYIQLILGALMRHSHAGLAVPDFPFAYGQWFPALSPEAIAGYNRHLEAIGLRIFADDLVTSYQIVIHMLHRMWAFITAGLVIWTANRLRKFAPQSKRLSILSLALFILIVIQLTLGAFTVLTQKAVDITTAHVATGASLLIISVITSLHTVKLFGLAPKPVAVRLSAKEVTA
;
A
#
# COMPACT_ATOMS: atom_id res chain seq x y z
N MET A 1 27.80 -0.28 12.61
CA MET A 1 26.97 -1.05 11.66
C MET A 1 27.22 -0.43 10.29
N PHE A 2 27.95 -1.10 9.40
CA PHE A 2 28.26 -0.55 8.07
C PHE A 2 26.96 -0.33 7.29
N LEU A 3 26.60 0.93 7.03
CA LEU A 3 25.41 1.27 6.25
C LEU A 3 25.72 0.99 4.77
N LEU A 4 25.10 -0.02 4.21
CA LEU A 4 25.10 -0.22 2.76
C LEU A 4 24.41 0.99 2.10
N PRO A 5 24.85 1.42 0.90
CA PRO A 5 24.20 2.49 0.15
C PRO A 5 22.67 2.35 0.16
N THR A 6 21.95 3.46 0.32
CA THR A 6 20.48 3.47 0.41
C THR A 6 19.82 2.65 -0.70
N ALA A 7 20.36 2.72 -1.92
CA ALA A 7 19.89 1.93 -3.06
C ALA A 7 19.97 0.42 -2.83
N ILE A 8 21.06 -0.09 -2.25
CA ILE A 8 21.24 -1.52 -1.95
C ILE A 8 20.25 -1.95 -0.87
N SER A 9 20.12 -1.16 0.20
CA SER A 9 19.23 -1.48 1.32
C SER A 9 17.74 -1.45 0.91
N VAL A 10 17.33 -0.45 0.13
CA VAL A 10 15.98 -0.36 -0.44
C VAL A 10 15.72 -1.51 -1.42
N SER A 11 16.71 -1.87 -2.25
CA SER A 11 16.60 -3.01 -3.16
C SER A 11 16.41 -4.32 -2.41
N HIS A 12 17.15 -4.53 -1.31
CA HIS A 12 16.98 -5.70 -0.45
C HIS A 12 15.58 -5.77 0.16
N ALA A 13 15.08 -4.66 0.71
CA ALA A 13 13.72 -4.60 1.25
C ALA A 13 12.66 -4.90 0.18
N THR A 14 12.83 -4.34 -1.02
CA THR A 14 11.94 -4.55 -2.17
C THR A 14 11.95 -6.01 -2.64
N LEU A 15 13.15 -6.61 -2.70
CA LEU A 15 13.34 -8.02 -3.05
C LEU A 15 12.67 -8.94 -2.02
N ALA A 16 12.82 -8.65 -0.72
CA ALA A 16 12.20 -9.43 0.34
C ALA A 16 10.67 -9.43 0.24
N GLN A 17 10.05 -8.26 -0.03
CA GLN A 17 8.61 -8.16 -0.21
C GLN A 17 8.12 -8.88 -1.47
N THR A 18 8.88 -8.79 -2.57
CA THR A 18 8.58 -9.56 -3.80
C THR A 18 8.63 -11.05 -3.56
N PHE A 19 9.68 -11.52 -2.88
CA PHE A 19 9.85 -12.92 -2.53
C PHE A 19 8.70 -13.42 -1.65
N PHE A 20 8.29 -12.63 -0.65
CA PHE A 20 7.18 -13.00 0.22
C PHE A 20 5.84 -13.06 -0.53
N ALA A 21 5.58 -12.12 -1.44
CA ALA A 21 4.42 -12.15 -2.32
C ALA A 21 4.43 -13.38 -3.25
N LEU A 22 5.60 -13.73 -3.81
CA LEU A 22 5.77 -14.90 -4.66
C LEU A 22 5.49 -16.21 -3.91
N VAL A 23 6.10 -16.39 -2.74
CA VAL A 23 5.88 -17.58 -1.89
C VAL A 23 4.41 -17.68 -1.49
N SER A 24 3.79 -16.56 -1.10
CA SER A 24 2.36 -16.51 -0.76
C SER A 24 1.48 -16.89 -1.96
N SER A 25 1.87 -16.50 -3.17
CA SER A 25 1.15 -16.87 -4.41
C SER A 25 1.31 -18.35 -4.74
N ILE A 26 2.50 -18.94 -4.56
CA ILE A 26 2.71 -20.38 -4.71
C ILE A 26 1.89 -21.16 -3.69
N ALA A 27 1.89 -20.72 -2.43
CA ALA A 27 1.07 -21.31 -1.37
C ALA A 27 -0.42 -21.24 -1.71
N LEU A 28 -0.89 -20.10 -2.25
CA LEU A 28 -2.26 -19.96 -2.75
C LEU A 28 -2.55 -20.97 -3.84
N PHE A 29 -1.76 -21.04 -4.90
CA PHE A 29 -2.03 -21.91 -6.07
C PHE A 29 -1.98 -23.41 -5.74
N THR A 30 -1.18 -23.81 -4.76
CA THR A 30 -1.08 -25.20 -4.28
C THR A 30 -2.14 -25.57 -3.23
N SER A 31 -2.82 -24.56 -2.65
CA SER A 31 -3.84 -24.77 -1.63
C SER A 31 -5.09 -25.50 -2.16
N LYS A 32 -5.82 -26.18 -1.26
CA LYS A 32 -7.15 -26.73 -1.56
C LYS A 32 -8.14 -25.63 -1.94
N TRP A 33 -8.03 -24.45 -1.31
CA TRP A 33 -8.83 -23.28 -1.68
C TRP A 33 -8.74 -23.02 -3.18
N TRP A 34 -7.53 -22.84 -3.71
CA TRP A 34 -7.40 -22.53 -5.13
C TRP A 34 -7.92 -23.68 -5.99
N ARG A 35 -7.61 -24.94 -5.71
CA ARG A 35 -8.05 -26.06 -6.55
C ARG A 35 -9.57 -26.22 -6.62
N ASP A 36 -10.27 -26.01 -5.51
CA ASP A 36 -11.71 -26.24 -5.43
C ASP A 36 -12.55 -25.02 -5.87
N GLU A 37 -11.93 -23.84 -6.00
CA GLU A 37 -12.64 -22.64 -6.46
C GLU A 37 -12.94 -22.74 -7.96
N GLN A 38 -14.22 -22.82 -8.29
CA GLN A 38 -14.71 -22.80 -9.66
C GLN A 38 -14.81 -21.34 -10.17
N PRO A 39 -14.37 -21.05 -11.41
CA PRO A 39 -14.61 -19.74 -12.02
C PRO A 39 -16.11 -19.43 -12.03
N ARG A 40 -16.50 -18.26 -11.52
CA ARG A 40 -17.91 -17.84 -11.53
C ARG A 40 -18.13 -16.94 -12.73
N MET A 41 -18.74 -17.48 -13.78
CA MET A 41 -19.18 -16.69 -14.92
C MET A 41 -20.36 -15.81 -14.50
N MET A 42 -20.07 -14.61 -14.02
CA MET A 42 -21.09 -13.64 -13.63
C MET A 42 -21.31 -12.64 -14.76
N GLU A 43 -22.57 -12.36 -15.09
CA GLU A 43 -22.95 -11.36 -16.08
C GLU A 43 -23.14 -9.99 -15.43
N SER A 44 -22.06 -9.32 -15.02
CA SER A 44 -22.17 -7.92 -14.59
C SER A 44 -21.07 -7.06 -15.19
N THR A 45 -21.52 -5.97 -15.83
CA THR A 45 -20.73 -5.02 -16.62
C THR A 45 -19.62 -4.33 -15.82
N ASN A 46 -19.58 -4.52 -14.49
CA ASN A 46 -18.70 -3.81 -13.55
C ASN A 46 -17.59 -4.67 -12.94
N GLN A 47 -17.38 -5.90 -13.44
CA GLN A 47 -16.40 -6.87 -12.89
C GLN A 47 -14.96 -6.57 -13.29
N LEU A 48 -14.72 -6.13 -14.53
CA LEU A 48 -13.38 -5.77 -15.00
C LEU A 48 -12.83 -4.53 -14.30
N SER A 49 -13.72 -3.64 -13.87
CA SER A 49 -13.36 -2.52 -12.99
C SER A 49 -12.82 -3.02 -11.65
N LEU A 50 -13.34 -4.12 -11.10
CA LEU A 50 -12.89 -4.66 -9.82
C LEU A 50 -11.50 -5.30 -9.92
N THR A 51 -11.24 -6.14 -10.92
CA THR A 51 -9.91 -6.77 -11.11
C THR A 51 -8.82 -5.72 -11.37
N LYS A 52 -9.13 -4.68 -12.15
CA LYS A 52 -8.21 -3.55 -12.34
C LYS A 52 -7.99 -2.79 -11.03
N LEU A 53 -9.05 -2.55 -10.26
CA LEU A 53 -8.96 -1.85 -8.98
C LEU A 53 -8.11 -2.61 -7.95
N THR A 54 -8.24 -3.93 -7.84
CA THR A 54 -7.41 -4.74 -6.94
C THR A 54 -5.94 -4.75 -7.37
N PHE A 55 -5.67 -4.75 -8.69
CA PHE A 55 -4.32 -4.63 -9.22
C PHE A 55 -3.71 -3.26 -8.89
N PHE A 56 -4.41 -2.16 -9.19
CA PHE A 56 -3.92 -0.82 -8.89
C PHE A 56 -3.74 -0.59 -7.38
N SER A 57 -4.61 -1.13 -6.54
CA SER A 57 -4.43 -1.07 -5.09
C SER A 57 -3.21 -1.84 -4.62
N THR A 58 -2.96 -3.03 -5.18
CA THR A 58 -1.76 -3.82 -4.88
C THR A 58 -0.49 -3.09 -5.32
N ALA A 59 -0.49 -2.48 -6.50
CA ALA A 59 0.63 -1.66 -6.99
C ALA A 59 0.86 -0.43 -6.09
N ALA A 60 -0.19 0.26 -5.66
CA ALA A 60 -0.09 1.40 -4.76
C ALA A 60 0.50 1.01 -3.39
N ILE A 61 0.05 -0.11 -2.80
CA ILE A 61 0.63 -0.67 -1.57
C ILE A 61 2.11 -0.99 -1.79
N TYR A 62 2.46 -1.63 -2.90
CA TYR A 62 3.86 -1.99 -3.18
C TYR A 62 4.76 -0.75 -3.29
N ILE A 63 4.30 0.31 -3.97
CA ILE A 63 4.99 1.61 -4.02
C ILE A 63 5.10 2.23 -2.62
N GLN A 64 4.05 2.16 -1.79
CA GLN A 64 4.08 2.65 -0.40
C GLN A 64 5.16 1.95 0.43
N LEU A 65 5.32 0.63 0.25
CA LEU A 65 6.37 -0.16 0.93
C LEU A 65 7.77 0.27 0.47
N ILE A 66 7.97 0.53 -0.83
CA ILE A 66 9.24 1.06 -1.36
C ILE A 66 9.54 2.45 -0.76
N LEU A 67 8.54 3.34 -0.71
CA LEU A 67 8.68 4.67 -0.09
C LEU A 67 9.00 4.55 1.41
N GLY A 68 8.41 3.58 2.11
CA GLY A 68 8.70 3.30 3.52
C GLY A 68 10.13 2.78 3.73
N ALA A 69 10.60 1.88 2.87
CA ALA A 69 11.99 1.43 2.88
C ALA A 69 12.96 2.58 2.61
N LEU A 70 12.63 3.44 1.62
CA LEU A 70 13.41 4.63 1.31
C LEU A 70 13.50 5.57 2.51
N MET A 71 12.39 5.84 3.19
CA MET A 71 12.36 6.66 4.42
C MET A 71 13.23 6.06 5.54
N ARG A 72 13.16 4.75 5.76
CA ARG A 72 13.94 4.07 6.81
C ARG A 72 15.44 4.16 6.53
N HIS A 73 15.83 3.92 5.28
CA HIS A 73 17.25 3.87 4.89
C HIS A 73 17.87 5.24 4.56
N SER A 74 17.05 6.28 4.39
CA SER A 74 17.52 7.68 4.34
C SER A 74 17.50 8.38 5.70
N HIS A 75 17.19 7.65 6.77
CA HIS A 75 17.02 8.17 8.13
C HIS A 75 15.97 9.30 8.24
N ALA A 76 15.05 9.38 7.28
CA ALA A 76 14.05 10.44 7.19
C ALA A 76 12.91 10.32 8.21
N GLY A 77 12.77 9.19 8.92
CA GLY A 77 11.63 8.96 9.82
C GLY A 77 11.56 9.85 11.08
N LEU A 78 12.58 10.69 11.35
CA LEU A 78 12.52 11.74 12.39
C LEU A 78 12.72 13.15 11.80
N ALA A 79 12.66 13.29 10.47
CA ALA A 79 12.82 14.57 9.80
C ALA A 79 11.60 15.49 9.97
N VAL A 80 10.47 14.95 10.43
CA VAL A 80 9.23 15.66 10.70
C VAL A 80 8.67 15.09 12.01
N PRO A 81 8.51 15.91 13.06
CA PRO A 81 8.11 15.42 14.39
C PRO A 81 6.59 15.33 14.58
N ASP A 82 5.82 15.98 13.72
CA ASP A 82 4.37 16.14 13.84
C ASP A 82 3.59 15.34 12.79
N PHE A 83 2.31 15.11 13.10
CA PHE A 83 1.33 14.44 12.24
C PHE A 83 -0.07 15.03 12.52
N PRO A 84 -0.92 15.27 11.50
CA PRO A 84 -0.79 14.92 10.08
C PRO A 84 -0.01 15.95 9.24
N PHE A 85 0.30 17.12 9.79
CA PHE A 85 1.08 18.18 9.16
C PHE A 85 2.59 17.98 9.33
N ALA A 86 3.39 18.69 8.55
CA ALA A 86 4.83 18.78 8.74
C ALA A 86 5.21 20.22 9.10
N TYR A 87 5.68 20.42 10.33
CA TYR A 87 5.92 21.75 10.90
C TYR A 87 4.68 22.65 10.80
N GLY A 88 3.49 22.08 11.01
CA GLY A 88 2.20 22.77 10.85
C GLY A 88 1.78 23.05 9.40
N GLN A 89 2.51 22.56 8.40
CA GLN A 89 2.24 22.80 6.97
C GLN A 89 1.93 21.49 6.24
N TRP A 90 1.03 21.53 5.25
CA TRP A 90 0.82 20.41 4.33
C TRP A 90 1.98 20.23 3.34
N PHE A 91 2.61 21.35 2.96
CA PHE A 91 3.74 21.41 2.05
C PHE A 91 4.80 22.30 2.71
N PRO A 92 5.71 21.72 3.52
CA PRO A 92 6.70 22.49 4.25
C PRO A 92 7.63 23.23 3.29
N ALA A 93 7.95 24.49 3.60
CA ALA A 93 8.92 25.26 2.83
C ALA A 93 10.30 24.57 2.83
N LEU A 94 10.97 24.54 1.67
CA LEU A 94 12.26 23.86 1.48
C LEU A 94 13.43 24.84 1.25
N SER A 95 13.23 26.14 1.48
CA SER A 95 14.31 27.12 1.38
C SER A 95 15.37 26.88 2.46
N PRO A 96 16.64 27.26 2.23
CA PRO A 96 17.69 27.11 3.23
C PRO A 96 17.33 27.70 4.61
N GLU A 97 16.64 28.84 4.62
CA GLU A 97 16.19 29.53 5.84
C GLU A 97 15.14 28.71 6.59
N ALA A 98 14.19 28.12 5.86
CA ALA A 98 13.16 27.25 6.45
C ALA A 98 13.78 25.97 7.02
N ILE A 99 14.68 25.32 6.27
CA ILE A 99 15.41 24.13 6.73
C ILE A 99 16.23 24.44 7.98
N ALA A 100 16.91 25.58 8.04
CA ALA A 100 17.62 26.02 9.24
C ALA A 100 16.67 26.24 10.41
N GLY A 101 15.47 26.78 10.16
CA GLY A 101 14.40 26.91 11.16
C GLY A 101 13.94 25.57 11.73
N TYR A 102 13.70 24.58 10.86
CA TYR A 102 13.32 23.23 11.29
C TYR A 102 14.41 22.54 12.12
N ASN A 103 15.67 22.67 11.72
CA ASN A 103 16.79 22.13 12.49
C ASN A 103 16.88 22.73 13.90
N ARG A 104 16.75 24.07 14.03
CA ARG A 104 16.67 24.73 15.34
C ARG A 104 15.50 24.22 16.18
N HIS A 105 14.35 23.99 15.55
CA HIS A 105 13.18 23.45 16.25
C HIS A 105 13.41 22.02 16.75
N LEU A 106 14.00 21.14 15.93
CA LEU A 106 14.31 19.76 16.31
C LEU A 106 15.33 19.67 17.44
N GLU A 107 16.32 20.56 17.45
CA GLU A 107 17.29 20.70 18.54
C GLU A 107 16.60 21.16 19.83
N ALA A 108 15.74 22.17 19.75
CA ALA A 108 15.02 22.71 20.90
C ALA A 108 14.11 21.68 21.60
N ILE A 109 13.55 20.74 20.85
CA ILE A 109 12.70 19.66 21.40
C ILE A 109 13.49 18.38 21.74
N GLY A 110 14.83 18.42 21.66
CA GLY A 110 15.71 17.31 22.03
C GLY A 110 15.66 16.10 21.10
N LEU A 111 15.05 16.24 19.91
CA LEU A 111 14.96 15.17 18.91
C LEU A 111 16.28 14.98 18.15
N ARG A 112 17.16 15.99 18.17
CA ARG A 112 18.53 15.92 17.63
C ARG A 112 19.50 16.72 18.52
N ILE A 113 20.71 16.18 18.74
CA ILE A 113 21.66 16.66 19.76
C ILE A 113 22.98 17.17 19.14
N PHE A 114 23.29 16.84 17.88
CA PHE A 114 24.59 17.16 17.27
C PHE A 114 24.44 17.83 15.90
N ALA A 115 25.30 18.83 15.64
CA ALA A 115 25.33 19.64 14.42
C ALA A 115 25.61 18.84 13.13
N ASP A 116 26.08 17.61 13.25
CA ASP A 116 26.41 16.74 12.12
C ASP A 116 25.19 15.94 11.60
N ASP A 117 24.07 15.97 12.34
CA ASP A 117 22.83 15.28 11.99
C ASP A 117 21.75 16.32 11.64
N LEU A 118 22.03 17.23 10.70
CA LEU A 118 21.02 18.16 10.23
C LEU A 118 20.02 17.47 9.30
N VAL A 119 18.74 17.75 9.52
CA VAL A 119 17.69 17.39 8.59
C VAL A 119 17.88 18.16 7.30
N THR A 120 17.84 17.41 6.21
CA THR A 120 17.92 17.94 4.85
C THR A 120 16.53 18.05 4.23
N SER A 121 16.42 18.91 3.20
CA SER A 121 15.21 18.99 2.37
C SER A 121 14.84 17.63 1.76
N TYR A 122 15.83 16.83 1.37
CA TYR A 122 15.64 15.47 0.85
C TYR A 122 14.88 14.55 1.83
N GLN A 123 15.26 14.56 3.11
CA GLN A 123 14.60 13.74 4.13
C GLN A 123 13.16 14.21 4.37
N ILE A 124 12.91 15.52 4.42
CA ILE A 124 11.56 16.07 4.54
C ILE A 124 10.71 15.66 3.33
N VAL A 125 11.25 15.79 2.11
CA VAL A 125 10.55 15.40 0.87
C VAL A 125 10.18 13.92 0.88
N ILE A 126 11.09 13.01 1.24
CA ILE A 126 10.77 11.58 1.35
C ILE A 126 9.70 11.33 2.41
N HIS A 127 9.80 11.99 3.56
CA HIS A 127 8.81 11.84 4.61
C HIS A 127 7.42 12.26 4.14
N MET A 128 7.33 13.36 3.39
CA MET A 128 6.08 13.87 2.84
C MET A 128 5.55 13.02 1.69
N LEU A 129 6.41 12.53 0.79
CA LEU A 129 6.03 11.62 -0.29
C LEU A 129 5.41 10.33 0.26
N HIS A 130 6.05 9.71 1.26
CA HIS A 130 5.50 8.53 1.92
C HIS A 130 4.14 8.83 2.57
N ARG A 131 3.97 9.99 3.21
CA ARG A 131 2.72 10.38 3.89
C ARG A 131 1.59 10.64 2.89
N MET A 132 1.85 11.43 1.84
CA MET A 132 0.84 11.77 0.84
C MET A 132 0.42 10.54 0.02
N TRP A 133 1.39 9.68 -0.35
CA TRP A 133 1.10 8.43 -1.02
C TRP A 133 0.33 7.45 -0.12
N ALA A 134 0.53 7.50 1.20
CA ALA A 134 -0.23 6.67 2.15
C ALA A 134 -1.73 6.99 2.09
N PHE A 135 -2.11 8.26 1.97
CA PHE A 135 -3.52 8.66 1.86
C PHE A 135 -4.14 8.18 0.54
N ILE A 136 -3.42 8.29 -0.57
CA ILE A 136 -3.85 7.76 -1.88
C ILE A 136 -4.04 6.24 -1.80
N THR A 137 -3.04 5.53 -1.25
CA THR A 137 -3.06 4.09 -1.06
C THR A 137 -4.23 3.66 -0.17
N ALA A 138 -4.45 4.35 0.96
CA ALA A 138 -5.56 4.06 1.85
C ALA A 138 -6.92 4.25 1.15
N GLY A 139 -7.09 5.33 0.39
CA GLY A 139 -8.29 5.57 -0.40
C GLY A 139 -8.57 4.43 -1.39
N LEU A 140 -7.55 3.98 -2.12
CA LEU A 140 -7.65 2.86 -3.06
C LEU A 140 -8.00 1.54 -2.36
N VAL A 141 -7.37 1.24 -1.22
CA VAL A 141 -7.63 0.01 -0.45
C VAL A 141 -9.03 0.02 0.15
N ILE A 142 -9.47 1.14 0.73
CA ILE A 142 -10.83 1.30 1.27
C ILE A 142 -11.86 1.17 0.14
N TRP A 143 -11.61 1.80 -1.02
CA TRP A 143 -12.48 1.68 -2.18
C TRP A 143 -12.58 0.23 -2.65
N THR A 144 -11.45 -0.47 -2.74
CA THR A 144 -11.37 -1.90 -3.08
C THR A 144 -12.16 -2.75 -2.09
N ALA A 145 -11.94 -2.57 -0.79
CA ALA A 145 -12.65 -3.29 0.26
C ALA A 145 -14.16 -3.09 0.15
N ASN A 146 -14.62 -1.84 0.00
CA ASN A 146 -16.05 -1.51 -0.16
C ASN A 146 -16.66 -2.09 -1.43
N ARG A 147 -15.92 -2.11 -2.55
CA ARG A 147 -16.37 -2.73 -3.80
C ARG A 147 -16.46 -4.25 -3.64
N LEU A 148 -15.50 -4.90 -3.00
CA LEU A 148 -15.53 -6.34 -2.70
C LEU A 148 -16.72 -6.73 -1.83
N ARG A 149 -17.14 -5.88 -0.86
CA ARG A 149 -18.34 -6.15 -0.04
C ARG A 149 -19.61 -6.34 -0.87
N LYS A 150 -19.72 -5.70 -2.03
CA LYS A 150 -20.89 -5.89 -2.92
C LYS A 150 -20.95 -7.29 -3.53
N PHE A 151 -19.82 -8.00 -3.58
CA PHE A 151 -19.70 -9.39 -4.05
C PHE A 151 -19.66 -10.39 -2.88
N ALA A 152 -19.78 -9.93 -1.64
CA ALA A 152 -19.77 -10.75 -0.42
C ALA A 152 -20.87 -11.84 -0.39
N PRO A 153 -22.13 -11.57 -0.82
CA PRO A 153 -23.16 -12.62 -0.83
C PRO A 153 -22.81 -13.80 -1.75
N GLN A 154 -21.93 -13.57 -2.72
CA GLN A 154 -21.59 -14.55 -3.73
C GLN A 154 -20.37 -15.38 -3.34
N SER A 155 -19.47 -14.86 -2.50
CA SER A 155 -18.30 -15.58 -2.02
C SER A 155 -17.93 -15.16 -0.61
N LYS A 156 -18.08 -16.07 0.35
CA LYS A 156 -17.62 -15.89 1.75
C LYS A 156 -16.15 -15.48 1.82
N ARG A 157 -15.33 -15.99 0.89
CA ARG A 157 -13.89 -15.69 0.81
C ARG A 157 -13.65 -14.23 0.42
N LEU A 158 -14.42 -13.68 -0.52
CA LEU A 158 -14.35 -12.24 -0.86
C LEU A 158 -14.77 -11.36 0.32
N SER A 159 -15.75 -11.79 1.12
CA SER A 159 -16.17 -11.09 2.34
C SER A 159 -15.04 -11.03 3.37
N ILE A 160 -14.35 -12.15 3.60
CA ILE A 160 -13.22 -12.22 4.53
C ILE A 160 -12.06 -11.35 4.05
N LEU A 161 -11.69 -11.45 2.76
CA LEU A 161 -10.62 -10.63 2.18
C LEU A 161 -10.95 -9.13 2.24
N SER A 162 -12.19 -8.76 1.94
CA SER A 162 -12.67 -7.37 2.09
C SER A 162 -12.53 -6.86 3.53
N LEU A 163 -12.94 -7.66 4.52
CA LEU A 163 -12.82 -7.31 5.93
C LEU A 163 -11.35 -7.21 6.35
N ALA A 164 -10.52 -8.16 5.95
CA ALA A 164 -9.08 -8.17 6.24
C ALA A 164 -8.38 -6.92 5.68
N LEU A 165 -8.63 -6.57 4.40
CA LEU A 165 -8.10 -5.34 3.79
C LEU A 165 -8.51 -4.09 4.58
N PHE A 166 -9.78 -4.00 4.97
CA PHE A 166 -10.29 -2.85 5.73
C PHE A 166 -9.68 -2.74 7.13
N ILE A 167 -9.57 -3.84 7.87
CA ILE A 167 -8.96 -3.84 9.21
C ILE A 167 -7.48 -3.50 9.12
N LEU A 168 -6.75 -4.15 8.20
CA LEU A 168 -5.32 -3.95 8.04
C LEU A 168 -4.98 -2.51 7.64
N ILE A 169 -5.74 -1.86 6.76
CA ILE A 169 -5.45 -0.46 6.39
C ILE A 169 -5.70 0.51 7.54
N VAL A 170 -6.73 0.28 8.36
CA VAL A 170 -6.98 1.10 9.55
C VAL A 170 -5.83 0.95 10.54
N ILE A 171 -5.43 -0.28 10.86
CA ILE A 171 -4.28 -0.55 11.75
C ILE A 171 -3.01 0.07 11.17
N GLN A 172 -2.77 -0.05 9.86
CA GLN A 172 -1.56 0.48 9.21
C GLN A 172 -1.46 2.00 9.36
N LEU A 173 -2.56 2.74 9.15
CA LEU A 173 -2.59 4.19 9.29
C LEU A 173 -2.37 4.61 10.74
N THR A 174 -3.01 3.92 11.70
CA THR A 174 -2.82 4.18 13.14
C THR A 174 -1.37 3.95 13.57
N LEU A 175 -0.79 2.81 13.20
CA LEU A 175 0.62 2.49 13.50
C LEU A 175 1.59 3.44 12.80
N GLY A 176 1.24 3.93 11.60
CA GLY A 176 2.06 4.91 10.87
C GLY A 176 2.09 6.26 11.58
N ALA A 177 0.94 6.75 12.06
CA ALA A 177 0.88 7.95 12.87
C ALA A 177 1.65 7.79 14.19
N PHE A 178 1.46 6.66 14.88
CA PHE A 178 2.16 6.39 16.13
C PHE A 178 3.67 6.23 15.96
N THR A 179 4.14 5.72 14.81
CA THR A 179 5.57 5.67 14.50
C THR A 179 6.22 7.06 14.56
N VAL A 180 5.52 8.11 14.08
CA VAL A 180 6.00 9.49 14.17
C VAL A 180 5.90 10.00 15.61
N LEU A 181 4.73 9.88 16.23
CA LEU A 181 4.44 10.43 17.56
C LEU A 181 5.28 9.81 18.69
N THR A 182 5.71 8.56 18.52
CA THR A 182 6.55 7.84 19.49
C THR A 182 8.03 7.85 19.12
N GLN A 183 8.43 8.73 18.19
CA GLN A 183 9.83 8.91 17.79
C GLN A 183 10.47 7.60 17.29
N LYS A 184 9.70 6.80 16.54
CA LYS A 184 10.09 5.48 15.99
C LYS A 184 10.36 4.42 17.08
N ALA A 185 9.49 4.32 18.09
CA ALA A 185 9.51 3.19 19.00
C ALA A 185 9.60 1.85 18.23
N VAL A 186 10.50 0.97 18.66
CA VAL A 186 10.92 -0.21 17.87
C VAL A 186 9.78 -1.21 17.71
N ASP A 187 8.99 -1.39 18.75
CA ASP A 187 7.78 -2.23 18.77
C ASP A 187 6.73 -1.71 17.78
N ILE A 188 6.41 -0.42 17.82
CA ILE A 188 5.40 0.21 16.96
C ILE A 188 5.86 0.19 15.49
N THR A 189 7.11 0.56 15.23
CA THR A 189 7.67 0.56 13.87
C THR A 189 7.76 -0.86 13.30
N THR A 190 8.09 -1.86 14.11
CA THR A 190 8.10 -3.27 13.68
C THR A 190 6.68 -3.73 13.36
N ALA A 191 5.71 -3.44 14.23
CA ALA A 191 4.31 -3.76 13.99
C ALA A 191 3.78 -3.09 12.71
N HIS A 192 4.17 -1.83 12.46
CA HIS A 192 3.81 -1.09 11.25
C HIS A 192 4.36 -1.77 9.98
N VAL A 193 5.63 -2.20 10.00
CA VAL A 193 6.24 -2.89 8.85
C VAL A 193 5.58 -4.26 8.61
N ALA A 194 5.34 -5.03 9.68
CA ALA A 194 4.71 -6.35 9.59
C ALA A 194 3.26 -6.28 9.07
N THR A 195 2.50 -5.30 9.55
CA THR A 195 1.12 -5.05 9.09
C THR A 195 1.11 -4.61 7.62
N GLY A 196 2.07 -3.78 7.19
CA GLY A 196 2.23 -3.37 5.79
C GLY A 196 2.51 -4.55 4.86
N ALA A 197 3.40 -5.46 5.26
CA ALA A 197 3.68 -6.69 4.51
C ALA A 197 2.45 -7.62 4.44
N SER A 198 1.70 -7.73 5.54
CA SER A 198 0.45 -8.51 5.58
C SER A 198 -0.61 -7.91 4.65
N LEU A 199 -0.74 -6.58 4.63
CA LEU A 199 -1.66 -5.88 3.73
C LEU A 199 -1.32 -6.15 2.26
N LEU A 200 -0.03 -6.14 1.89
CA LEU A 200 0.43 -6.49 0.54
C LEU A 200 0.03 -7.93 0.16
N ILE A 201 0.23 -8.90 1.04
CA ILE A 201 -0.10 -10.30 0.74
C ILE A 201 -1.60 -10.48 0.57
N ILE A 202 -2.40 -9.92 1.46
CA ILE A 202 -3.85 -9.98 1.35
C ILE A 202 -4.31 -9.29 0.06
N SER A 203 -3.69 -8.19 -0.37
CA SER A 203 -4.04 -7.54 -1.62
C SER A 203 -3.65 -8.37 -2.85
N VAL A 204 -2.48 -9.02 -2.86
CA VAL A 204 -2.04 -9.93 -3.92
C VAL A 204 -2.99 -11.12 -4.03
N ILE A 205 -3.29 -11.78 -2.92
CA ILE A 205 -4.24 -12.90 -2.86
C ILE A 205 -5.61 -12.46 -3.37
N THR A 206 -6.08 -11.28 -2.95
CA THR A 206 -7.34 -10.70 -3.42
C THR A 206 -7.33 -10.48 -4.92
N SER A 207 -6.26 -9.89 -5.46
CA SER A 207 -6.11 -9.63 -6.90
C SER A 207 -6.11 -10.92 -7.72
N LEU A 208 -5.36 -11.93 -7.29
CA LEU A 208 -5.33 -13.25 -7.95
C LEU A 208 -6.70 -13.94 -7.89
N HIS A 209 -7.38 -13.85 -6.75
CA HIS A 209 -8.71 -14.42 -6.58
C HIS A 209 -9.74 -13.72 -7.47
N THR A 210 -9.72 -12.40 -7.59
CA THR A 210 -10.60 -11.67 -8.52
C THR A 210 -10.29 -11.99 -9.98
N VAL A 211 -9.01 -12.16 -10.35
CA VAL A 211 -8.64 -12.63 -11.69
C VAL A 211 -9.20 -14.02 -11.95
N LYS A 212 -9.10 -14.94 -10.99
CA LYS A 212 -9.64 -16.30 -11.14
C LYS A 212 -11.16 -16.32 -11.30
N LEU A 213 -11.87 -15.50 -10.53
CA LEU A 213 -13.33 -15.46 -10.55
C LEU A 213 -13.87 -14.73 -11.79
N PHE A 214 -13.27 -13.61 -12.17
CA PHE A 214 -13.84 -12.68 -13.17
C PHE A 214 -13.04 -12.56 -14.47
N GLY A 215 -11.83 -13.11 -14.53
CA GLY A 215 -10.92 -12.97 -15.67
C GLY A 215 -10.27 -11.59 -15.79
N LEU A 216 -9.43 -11.45 -16.83
CA LEU A 216 -8.69 -10.22 -17.17
C LEU A 216 -9.32 -9.44 -18.34
N ALA A 217 -10.14 -10.08 -19.16
CA ALA A 217 -10.67 -9.53 -20.41
C ALA A 217 -12.20 -9.45 -20.41
N PRO A 218 -12.80 -8.40 -21.01
CA PRO A 218 -14.22 -8.42 -21.33
C PRO A 218 -14.50 -9.60 -22.24
N LYS A 219 -15.48 -10.45 -21.87
CA LYS A 219 -16.03 -11.37 -22.86
C LYS A 219 -16.67 -10.54 -23.97
N PRO A 220 -16.41 -10.85 -25.26
CA PRO A 220 -17.15 -10.20 -26.34
C PRO A 220 -18.64 -10.43 -26.08
N VAL A 221 -19.42 -9.35 -26.05
CA VAL A 221 -20.87 -9.43 -26.04
C VAL A 221 -21.25 -10.21 -27.29
N ALA A 222 -21.82 -11.39 -27.13
CA ALA A 222 -22.34 -12.14 -28.26
C ALA A 222 -23.47 -11.30 -28.85
N VAL A 223 -23.18 -10.57 -29.92
CA VAL A 223 -24.20 -9.92 -30.74
C VAL A 223 -25.01 -11.06 -31.33
N ARG A 224 -26.18 -11.35 -30.75
CA ARG A 224 -27.19 -12.18 -31.41
C ARG A 224 -27.62 -11.41 -32.66
N LEU A 225 -26.99 -11.71 -33.79
CA LEU A 225 -27.54 -11.33 -35.08
C LEU A 225 -28.89 -12.03 -35.19
N SER A 226 -29.96 -11.25 -35.04
CA SER A 226 -31.32 -11.71 -35.30
C SER A 226 -31.38 -12.15 -36.75
N ALA A 227 -31.55 -13.45 -36.99
CA ALA A 227 -31.74 -14.04 -38.31
C ALA A 227 -33.12 -13.66 -38.90
N LYS A 228 -33.35 -12.36 -39.11
CA LYS A 228 -34.59 -11.83 -39.72
C LYS A 228 -34.38 -11.00 -40.99
N GLU A 229 -33.17 -10.92 -41.53
CA GLU A 229 -32.89 -10.15 -42.76
C GLU A 229 -32.25 -11.00 -43.88
N VAL A 230 -32.76 -12.21 -44.12
CA VAL A 230 -32.35 -13.03 -45.31
C VAL A 230 -33.54 -13.32 -46.25
N THR A 231 -34.67 -12.64 -46.09
CA THR A 231 -35.80 -12.77 -47.03
C THR A 231 -36.48 -11.42 -47.24
N ALA A 232 -35.98 -10.67 -48.22
CA ALA A 232 -36.73 -9.69 -49.02
C ALA A 232 -36.00 -9.51 -50.35
#